data_AF-A0A920H251-F1
#
_entry.id   AF-A0A920H251-F1
#
_cell.length_a   1.000
_cell.length_b   1.000
_cell.length_c   1.000
_cell.angle_alpha   90.00
_cell.angle_beta   90.00
_cell.angle_gamma   90.00
#
_symmetry.space_group_name_H-M   'P 1'
#
loop_
_entity.id
_entity.type
_entity.pdbx_description
1 polymer ?
#
loop_
_entity_poly.entity_id
_entity_poly.type
_entity_poly.pdbx_seq_one_letter_code
_entity_poly.pdbx_strand_id
1 'polypeptide(L)'
;MVGLCHSVQGTAEELAKDLGEEVDSIHYFCAGINHMSFYLNFEKKQHGTKEDLYPRLMELARNGTVPKENRVRYEILQRLGYFVTESSEHFAEYTPWFIKRDRPDLIEQYNIPLDEYITRCENQIAEWDQLKTELEDESVQLDVCQSHEYAASIINALEHGNATVINGNVANQGVISNLPRISVSKSPAISIRTAFNRCMWEHCLLN
;
A
#
# COMPACT_ATOMS: atom_id res chain seq x y z
N MET A 1 2.73 7.52 18.78
CA MET A 1 3.66 7.25 17.66
C MET A 1 2.88 6.53 16.57
N VAL A 2 3.08 6.88 15.30
CA VAL A 2 2.46 6.22 14.13
C VAL A 2 3.54 5.94 13.08
N GLY A 3 3.54 4.75 12.50
CA GLY A 3 4.38 4.41 11.34
C GLY A 3 3.62 4.64 10.03
N LEU A 4 4.31 5.09 8.99
CA LEU A 4 3.71 5.44 7.69
C LEU A 4 4.23 4.51 6.59
N CYS A 5 3.35 4.18 5.64
CA CYS A 5 3.64 3.39 4.44
C CYS A 5 2.59 3.76 3.38
N HIS A 6 2.97 3.78 2.10
CA HIS A 6 2.07 4.17 1.00
C HIS A 6 1.40 2.99 0.27
N SER A 7 1.79 1.75 0.61
CA SER A 7 1.37 0.53 -0.11
C SER A 7 -0.15 0.40 -0.24
N VAL A 8 -0.92 0.92 0.73
CA VAL A 8 -2.39 0.85 0.72
C VAL A 8 -3.03 1.80 -0.31
N GLN A 9 -2.60 3.07 -0.42
CA GLN A 9 -3.19 3.96 -1.42
C GLN A 9 -2.75 3.58 -2.84
N GLY A 10 -1.46 3.27 -3.03
CA GLY A 10 -0.94 2.89 -4.35
C GLY A 10 -1.61 1.63 -4.89
N THR A 11 -1.81 0.61 -4.05
CA THR A 11 -2.49 -0.61 -4.49
C THR A 11 -3.96 -0.39 -4.80
N ALA A 12 -4.65 0.51 -4.10
CA ALA A 12 -6.05 0.80 -4.41
C ALA A 12 -6.19 1.49 -5.77
N GLU A 13 -5.27 2.39 -6.12
CA GLU A 13 -5.18 3.03 -7.44
C GLU A 13 -4.90 2.00 -8.55
N GLU A 14 -3.96 1.08 -8.32
CA GLU A 14 -3.65 0.01 -9.27
C GLU A 14 -4.83 -0.93 -9.49
N LEU A 15 -5.52 -1.35 -8.42
CA LEU A 15 -6.71 -2.19 -8.53
C LEU A 15 -7.86 -1.50 -9.26
N ALA A 16 -8.05 -0.20 -9.02
CA ALA A 16 -9.04 0.61 -9.74
C ALA A 16 -8.72 0.58 -11.24
N LYS A 17 -7.45 0.81 -11.61
CA LYS A 17 -6.97 0.76 -13.00
C LYS A 17 -7.17 -0.62 -13.63
N ASP A 18 -6.83 -1.70 -12.91
CA ASP A 18 -7.01 -3.09 -13.39
C ASP A 18 -8.48 -3.39 -13.70
N LEU A 19 -9.41 -2.81 -12.92
CA LEU A 19 -10.85 -2.96 -13.09
C LEU A 19 -11.49 -1.98 -14.08
N GLY A 20 -10.73 -0.97 -14.56
CA GLY A 20 -11.25 0.12 -15.37
C GLY A 20 -12.18 1.07 -14.62
N GLU A 21 -11.91 1.30 -13.33
CA GLU A 21 -12.69 2.15 -12.44
C GLU A 21 -11.96 3.43 -12.05
N GLU A 22 -12.73 4.48 -11.74
CA GLU A 22 -12.19 5.74 -11.22
C GLU A 22 -11.81 5.59 -9.75
N VAL A 23 -10.55 5.91 -9.38
CA VAL A 23 -10.03 5.76 -8.00
C VAL A 23 -10.90 6.49 -6.97
N ASP A 24 -11.41 7.68 -7.30
CA ASP A 24 -12.24 8.50 -6.41
C ASP A 24 -13.58 7.84 -6.05
N SER A 25 -14.02 6.86 -6.85
CA SER A 25 -15.22 6.07 -6.58
C SER A 25 -14.95 4.85 -5.72
N ILE A 26 -13.69 4.50 -5.48
CA ILE A 26 -13.30 3.31 -4.73
C ILE A 26 -13.28 3.63 -3.23
N HIS A 27 -13.98 2.79 -2.48
CA HIS A 27 -13.94 2.77 -1.03
C HIS A 27 -13.42 1.43 -0.55
N TYR A 28 -12.51 1.47 0.41
CA TYR A 28 -11.91 0.25 0.94
C TYR A 28 -11.64 0.34 2.43
N PHE A 29 -11.42 -0.84 3.00
CA PHE A 29 -10.93 -1.02 4.35
C PHE A 29 -9.85 -2.07 4.35
N CYS A 30 -8.68 -1.72 4.90
CA CYS A 30 -7.54 -2.62 5.02
C CYS A 30 -7.24 -2.90 6.48
N ALA A 31 -6.77 -4.12 6.75
CA ALA A 31 -6.23 -4.49 8.04
C ALA A 31 -5.13 -5.53 7.88
N GLY A 32 -4.16 -5.50 8.79
CA GLY A 32 -3.06 -6.44 8.86
C GLY A 32 -1.84 -5.75 9.43
N ILE A 33 -0.66 -6.21 9.06
CA ILE A 33 0.59 -5.58 9.49
C ILE A 33 1.23 -4.79 8.35
N ASN A 34 2.23 -3.95 8.66
CA ASN A 34 3.04 -3.30 7.63
C ASN A 34 3.53 -4.33 6.59
N HIS A 35 3.37 -4.01 5.30
CA HIS A 35 3.70 -4.85 4.14
C HIS A 35 2.92 -6.19 4.03
N MET A 36 2.01 -6.50 4.97
CA MET A 36 1.11 -7.66 4.87
C MET A 36 -0.27 -7.27 5.40
N SER A 37 -0.85 -6.25 4.78
CA SER A 37 -2.23 -5.85 5.00
C SER A 37 -3.11 -6.34 3.87
N PHE A 38 -4.36 -6.64 4.18
CA PHE A 38 -5.33 -7.17 3.22
C PHE A 38 -6.53 -6.24 3.11
N TYR A 39 -7.07 -6.09 1.90
CA TYR A 39 -8.31 -5.35 1.65
C TYR A 39 -9.50 -6.16 2.15
N LEU A 40 -9.99 -5.93 3.36
CA LEU A 40 -11.16 -6.67 3.87
C LEU A 40 -12.47 -6.23 3.21
N ASN A 41 -12.49 -5.02 2.64
CA ASN A 41 -13.54 -4.53 1.76
C ASN A 41 -12.89 -3.74 0.61
N PHE A 42 -13.40 -3.92 -0.61
CA PHE A 42 -13.02 -3.17 -1.80
C PHE A 42 -14.28 -2.96 -2.65
N GLU A 43 -14.90 -1.79 -2.51
CA GLU A 43 -16.22 -1.49 -3.07
C GLU A 43 -16.20 -0.22 -3.92
N LYS A 44 -16.92 -0.21 -5.03
CA LYS A 44 -17.23 1.01 -5.79
C LYS A 44 -18.46 1.68 -5.19
N LYS A 45 -18.42 3.00 -5.02
CA LYS A 45 -19.60 3.82 -4.71
C LYS A 45 -19.85 4.85 -5.78
N GLN A 46 -21.02 4.76 -6.39
CA GLN A 46 -21.46 5.73 -7.39
C GLN A 46 -22.98 5.90 -7.31
N HIS A 47 -23.44 7.15 -7.37
CA HIS A 47 -24.87 7.49 -7.38
C HIS A 47 -25.69 6.85 -6.24
N GLY A 48 -25.10 6.72 -5.05
CA GLY A 48 -25.76 6.13 -3.88
C GLY A 48 -25.81 4.59 -3.87
N THR A 49 -25.29 3.93 -4.90
CA THR A 49 -25.14 2.47 -4.94
C THR A 49 -23.76 2.04 -4.45
N LYS A 50 -23.67 0.81 -3.95
CA LYS A 50 -22.40 0.15 -3.58
C LYS A 50 -22.29 -1.16 -4.33
N GLU A 51 -21.14 -1.40 -4.94
CA GLU A 51 -20.81 -2.65 -5.64
C GLU A 51 -19.54 -3.25 -5.00
N ASP A 52 -19.61 -4.51 -4.57
CA ASP A 52 -18.42 -5.26 -4.16
C ASP A 52 -17.63 -5.67 -5.41
N LEU A 53 -16.35 -5.29 -5.46
CA LEU A 53 -15.49 -5.48 -6.62
C LEU A 53 -14.67 -6.77 -6.56
N TYR A 54 -14.67 -7.49 -5.42
CA TYR A 54 -13.97 -8.77 -5.29
C TYR A 54 -14.34 -9.81 -6.34
N PRO A 55 -15.62 -9.99 -6.73
CA PRO A 55 -15.99 -10.91 -7.81
C PRO A 55 -15.27 -10.61 -9.12
N ARG A 56 -15.12 -9.33 -9.48
CA ARG A 56 -14.45 -8.88 -10.70
C ARG A 56 -12.94 -9.08 -10.62
N LEU A 57 -12.33 -8.79 -9.47
CA LEU A 57 -10.91 -9.08 -9.23
C LEU A 57 -10.60 -10.58 -9.35
N MET A 58 -11.49 -11.42 -8.82
CA MET A 58 -11.37 -12.87 -8.91
C MET A 58 -11.55 -13.38 -10.35
N GLU A 59 -12.42 -12.75 -11.13
CA GLU A 59 -12.57 -13.04 -12.54
C GLU A 59 -11.30 -12.69 -13.34
N LEU A 60 -10.71 -11.51 -13.11
CA LEU A 60 -9.42 -11.14 -13.70
C LEU A 60 -8.33 -12.18 -13.38
N ALA A 61 -8.27 -12.61 -12.11
CA ALA A 61 -7.32 -13.63 -11.66
C ALA A 61 -7.48 -14.95 -12.42
N ARG A 62 -8.72 -15.44 -12.56
CA ARG A 62 -9.05 -16.72 -13.20
C ARG A 62 -8.84 -16.69 -14.72
N ASN A 63 -9.12 -15.55 -15.36
CA ASN A 63 -8.95 -15.38 -16.80
C ASN A 63 -7.47 -15.20 -17.19
N GLY A 64 -6.58 -14.98 -16.22
CA GLY A 64 -5.15 -14.81 -16.46
C GLY A 64 -4.80 -13.50 -17.16
N THR A 65 -5.71 -12.52 -17.16
CA THR A 65 -5.55 -11.21 -17.80
C THR A 65 -4.92 -10.17 -16.87
N VAL A 66 -4.38 -10.62 -15.73
CA VAL A 66 -3.76 -9.75 -14.73
C VAL A 66 -2.44 -9.15 -15.24
N PRO A 67 -2.05 -7.95 -14.82
CA PRO A 67 -0.76 -7.38 -15.18
C PRO A 67 0.39 -8.30 -14.75
N LYS A 68 1.46 -8.38 -15.56
CA LYS A 68 2.60 -9.26 -15.29
C LYS A 68 3.24 -8.98 -13.93
N GLU A 69 3.41 -7.70 -13.61
CA GLU A 69 3.94 -7.23 -12.32
C GLU A 69 3.02 -7.53 -11.13
N ASN A 70 1.79 -8.01 -11.38
CA ASN A 70 0.77 -8.28 -10.36
C ASN A 70 0.44 -9.75 -10.12
N ARG A 71 1.13 -10.67 -10.80
CA ARG A 71 0.80 -12.09 -10.78
C ARG A 71 0.87 -12.71 -9.38
N VAL A 72 1.84 -12.30 -8.55
CA VAL A 72 1.93 -12.80 -7.16
C VAL A 72 0.72 -12.33 -6.35
N ARG A 73 0.39 -11.03 -6.37
CA ARG A 73 -0.76 -10.51 -5.60
C ARG A 73 -2.09 -11.16 -6.01
N TYR A 74 -2.32 -11.38 -7.31
CA TYR A 74 -3.53 -12.07 -7.78
C TYR A 74 -3.52 -13.58 -7.48
N GLU A 75 -2.36 -14.23 -7.40
CA GLU A 75 -2.27 -15.61 -6.90
C GLU A 75 -2.63 -15.69 -5.42
N ILE A 76 -2.22 -14.69 -4.62
CA ILE A 76 -2.59 -14.58 -3.22
C ILE A 76 -4.09 -14.34 -3.05
N LEU A 77 -4.67 -13.47 -3.88
CA LEU A 77 -6.12 -13.29 -3.95
C LEU A 77 -6.82 -14.64 -4.16
N GLN A 78 -6.37 -15.45 -5.13
CA GLN A 78 -6.97 -16.76 -5.40
C GLN A 78 -6.83 -17.74 -4.23
N ARG A 79 -5.69 -17.71 -3.51
CA ARG A 79 -5.41 -18.60 -2.39
C ARG A 79 -6.15 -18.24 -1.11
N LEU A 80 -6.22 -16.95 -0.79
CA LEU A 80 -6.68 -16.45 0.51
C LEU A 80 -8.05 -15.78 0.45
N GLY A 81 -8.54 -15.46 -0.75
CA GLY A 81 -9.79 -14.73 -0.96
C GLY A 81 -9.70 -13.22 -0.75
N TYR A 82 -8.56 -12.70 -0.31
CA TYR A 82 -8.33 -11.28 -0.07
C TYR A 82 -7.07 -10.79 -0.78
N PHE A 83 -7.14 -9.59 -1.35
CA PHE A 83 -6.00 -8.96 -2.02
C PHE A 83 -5.05 -8.35 -1.00
N VAL A 84 -3.74 -8.52 -1.22
CA VAL A 84 -2.68 -8.02 -0.34
C VAL A 84 -2.13 -6.68 -0.85
N THR A 85 -1.75 -5.80 0.06
CA THR A 85 -1.31 -4.43 -0.28
C THR A 85 0.12 -4.36 -0.79
N GLU A 86 0.99 -5.30 -0.43
CA GLU A 86 2.41 -5.25 -0.81
C GLU A 86 2.64 -5.75 -2.23
N SER A 87 3.57 -5.10 -2.94
CA SER A 87 3.91 -5.40 -4.33
C SER A 87 4.22 -6.88 -4.53
N SER A 88 4.04 -7.39 -5.76
CA SER A 88 4.30 -8.80 -6.07
C SER A 88 5.73 -9.22 -5.76
N GLU A 89 6.69 -8.34 -6.06
CA GLU A 89 8.11 -8.54 -5.81
C GLU A 89 8.36 -8.76 -4.32
N HIS A 90 8.02 -7.78 -3.47
CA HIS A 90 8.31 -7.84 -2.04
C HIS A 90 7.45 -8.89 -1.33
N PHE A 91 6.20 -9.10 -1.76
CA PHE A 91 5.35 -10.14 -1.18
C PHE A 91 5.87 -11.55 -1.44
N ALA A 92 6.55 -11.78 -2.56
CA ALA A 92 7.15 -13.07 -2.88
C ALA A 92 8.23 -13.49 -1.87
N GLU A 93 8.88 -12.53 -1.21
CA GLU A 93 9.92 -12.77 -0.19
C GLU A 93 9.33 -13.20 1.16
N TYR A 94 8.15 -12.69 1.51
CA TYR A 94 7.49 -13.00 2.79
C TYR A 94 6.90 -14.42 2.84
N THR A 95 6.73 -15.08 1.70
CA THR A 95 6.07 -16.39 1.63
C THR A 95 6.92 -17.44 0.93
N PRO A 96 6.88 -18.71 1.38
CA PRO A 96 7.71 -19.78 0.81
C PRO A 96 7.13 -20.31 -0.52
N TRP A 97 6.20 -19.62 -1.16
CA TRP A 97 5.45 -20.17 -2.29
C TRP A 97 6.10 -19.92 -3.64
N PHE A 98 6.82 -18.81 -3.78
CA PHE A 98 7.24 -18.30 -5.09
C PHE A 98 8.75 -18.43 -5.34
N ILE A 99 9.58 -18.02 -4.38
CA ILE A 99 11.04 -18.06 -4.53
C ILE A 99 11.58 -19.36 -3.95
N LYS A 100 12.04 -20.27 -4.83
CA LYS A 100 12.50 -21.61 -4.45
C LYS A 100 13.72 -22.03 -5.27
N ARG A 101 14.76 -22.53 -4.57
CA ARG A 101 16.04 -22.95 -5.15
C ARG A 101 15.90 -23.89 -6.36
N ASP A 102 14.99 -24.86 -6.28
CA ASP A 102 14.82 -25.90 -7.30
C ASP A 102 13.62 -25.63 -8.25
N ARG A 103 13.06 -24.41 -8.26
CA ARG A 103 11.90 -24.04 -9.08
C ARG A 103 12.04 -22.66 -9.73
N PRO A 104 13.05 -22.45 -10.62
CA PRO A 104 13.22 -21.19 -11.34
C PRO A 104 12.02 -20.87 -12.25
N ASP A 105 11.27 -21.89 -12.68
CA ASP A 105 10.03 -21.73 -13.46
C ASP A 105 8.97 -20.88 -12.73
N LEU A 106 8.97 -20.86 -11.39
CA LEU A 106 8.05 -20.00 -10.63
C LEU A 106 8.44 -18.53 -10.75
N ILE A 107 9.73 -18.20 -10.83
CA ILE A 107 10.21 -16.82 -11.00
C ILE A 107 9.72 -16.28 -12.35
N GLU A 108 9.86 -17.09 -13.41
CA GLU A 108 9.37 -16.75 -14.74
C GLU A 108 7.84 -16.69 -14.80
N GLN A 109 7.16 -17.68 -14.22
CA GLN A 109 5.69 -17.75 -14.20
C GLN A 109 5.09 -16.50 -13.54
N TYR A 110 5.62 -16.09 -12.39
CA TYR A 110 5.08 -14.97 -11.62
C TYR A 110 5.77 -13.63 -11.90
N ASN A 111 6.72 -13.58 -12.82
CA ASN A 111 7.45 -12.37 -13.20
C ASN A 111 8.10 -11.67 -11.99
N ILE A 112 8.87 -12.41 -11.20
CA ILE A 112 9.47 -11.90 -9.95
C ILE A 112 10.88 -11.35 -10.25
N PRO A 113 11.13 -10.04 -10.07
CA PRO A 113 12.44 -9.47 -10.31
C PRO A 113 13.35 -9.66 -9.08
N LEU A 114 14.22 -10.68 -9.11
CA LEU A 114 15.09 -11.01 -7.96
C LEU A 114 16.17 -9.96 -7.66
N ASP A 115 16.61 -9.20 -8.68
CA ASP A 115 17.67 -8.19 -8.56
C ASP A 115 17.11 -6.76 -8.53
N GLU A 116 15.80 -6.60 -8.32
CA GLU A 116 15.13 -5.31 -8.43
C GLU A 116 15.75 -4.23 -7.54
N TYR A 117 16.08 -4.57 -6.30
CA TYR A 117 16.68 -3.63 -5.36
C TYR A 117 17.97 -3.01 -5.90
N ILE A 118 18.82 -3.80 -6.57
CA ILE A 118 20.08 -3.32 -7.16
C ILE A 118 19.76 -2.36 -8.31
N THR A 119 18.87 -2.76 -9.22
CA THR A 119 18.44 -1.90 -10.34
C THR A 119 17.80 -0.60 -9.84
N ARG A 120 16.99 -0.65 -8.77
CA ARG A 120 16.37 0.51 -8.15
C ARG A 120 17.41 1.44 -7.52
N CYS A 121 18.49 0.90 -6.94
CA CYS A 121 19.60 1.72 -6.44
C CYS A 121 20.34 2.43 -7.57
N GLU A 122 20.65 1.73 -8.66
CA GLU A 122 21.33 2.33 -9.83
C GLU A 122 20.50 3.46 -10.43
N ASN A 123 19.18 3.24 -10.60
CA ASN A 123 18.25 4.25 -11.11
C ASN A 123 18.17 5.47 -10.18
N GLN A 124 18.02 5.26 -8.87
CA GLN A 124 17.95 6.37 -7.91
C GLN A 124 19.23 7.22 -7.86
N ILE A 125 20.40 6.61 -8.03
CA ILE A 125 21.66 7.35 -8.10
C ILE A 125 21.69 8.23 -9.36
N ALA A 126 21.31 7.66 -10.50
CA ALA A 126 21.26 8.42 -11.76
C ALA A 126 20.22 9.55 -11.71
N GLU A 127 19.03 9.28 -11.17
CA GLU A 127 17.97 10.27 -10.97
C GLU A 127 18.40 11.38 -10.02
N TRP A 128 19.14 11.05 -8.95
CA TRP A 128 19.69 12.04 -8.03
C TRP A 128 20.70 12.96 -8.72
N ASP A 129 21.63 12.42 -9.52
CA ASP A 129 22.63 13.22 -10.22
C ASP A 129 21.96 14.17 -11.24
N GLN A 130 20.90 13.71 -11.91
CA GLN A 130 20.08 14.53 -12.78
C GLN A 130 19.35 15.62 -11.99
N LEU A 131 18.62 15.25 -10.95
CA LEU A 131 17.86 16.19 -10.11
C LEU A 131 18.76 17.26 -9.51
N LYS A 132 19.95 16.89 -9.04
CA LYS A 132 20.94 17.85 -8.55
C LYS A 132 21.29 18.89 -9.61
N THR A 133 21.54 18.45 -10.84
CA THR A 133 21.86 19.36 -11.95
C THR A 133 20.70 20.31 -12.24
N GLU A 134 19.46 19.81 -12.23
CA GLU A 134 18.25 20.62 -12.42
C GLU A 134 18.05 21.63 -11.28
N LEU A 135 18.32 21.25 -10.03
CA LEU A 135 18.22 22.12 -8.87
C LEU A 135 19.29 23.22 -8.81
N GLU A 136 20.44 23.01 -9.45
CA GLU A 136 21.53 24.00 -9.53
C GLU A 136 21.32 25.01 -10.69
N ASP A 137 20.39 24.74 -11.61
CA ASP A 137 20.05 25.65 -12.71
C ASP A 137 18.97 26.66 -12.28
N GLU A 138 19.35 27.92 -12.09
CA GLU A 138 18.44 29.01 -11.71
C GLU A 138 17.30 29.27 -12.72
N SER A 139 17.42 28.77 -13.95
CA SER A 139 16.37 28.89 -14.97
C SER A 139 15.25 27.85 -14.81
N VAL A 140 15.51 26.77 -14.08
CA VAL A 140 14.52 25.72 -13.81
C VAL A 140 13.51 26.23 -12.76
N GLN A 141 12.23 26.15 -13.11
CA GLN A 141 11.13 26.44 -12.18
C GLN A 141 10.64 25.13 -11.57
N LEU A 142 10.72 25.03 -10.24
CA LEU A 142 10.21 23.88 -9.50
C LEU A 142 8.75 24.11 -9.14
N ASP A 143 7.88 23.23 -9.64
CA ASP A 143 6.50 23.17 -9.15
C ASP A 143 6.45 22.38 -7.85
N VAL A 144 5.86 22.96 -6.82
CA VAL A 144 5.73 22.34 -5.50
C VAL A 144 4.29 21.90 -5.31
N CYS A 145 4.02 20.65 -5.64
CA CYS A 145 2.72 20.02 -5.47
C CYS A 145 2.71 19.07 -4.26
N GLN A 146 1.51 18.79 -3.75
CA GLN A 146 1.33 17.82 -2.67
C GLN A 146 1.55 16.40 -3.21
N SER A 147 2.46 15.65 -2.58
CA SER A 147 2.64 14.23 -2.91
C SER A 147 1.55 13.35 -2.29
N HIS A 148 1.52 12.09 -2.74
CA HIS A 148 0.63 11.06 -2.20
C HIS A 148 1.07 10.51 -0.82
N GLU A 149 2.13 11.08 -0.22
CA GLU A 149 2.68 10.65 1.06
C GLU A 149 1.93 11.27 2.25
N TYR A 150 1.71 10.47 3.30
CA TYR A 150 0.87 10.88 4.43
C TYR A 150 1.48 11.98 5.31
N ALA A 151 2.81 12.11 5.35
CA ALA A 151 3.49 12.97 6.33
C ALA A 151 3.04 14.44 6.26
N ALA A 152 3.08 15.05 5.08
CA ALA A 152 2.66 16.44 4.89
C ALA A 152 1.16 16.64 5.22
N SER A 153 0.32 15.67 4.82
CA SER A 153 -1.12 15.68 5.10
C SER A 153 -1.42 15.60 6.61
N ILE A 154 -0.66 14.80 7.36
CA ILE A 154 -0.79 14.68 8.82
C ILE A 154 -0.38 15.98 9.50
N ILE A 155 0.76 16.56 9.12
CA ILE A 155 1.24 17.83 9.68
C ILE A 155 0.19 18.93 9.42
N ASN A 156 -0.30 19.04 8.19
CA ASN A 156 -1.33 20.01 7.83
C ASN A 156 -2.61 19.85 8.67
N ALA A 157 -3.04 18.61 8.91
CA ALA A 157 -4.22 18.31 9.72
C ALA A 157 -4.04 18.70 11.19
N LEU A 158 -2.84 18.54 11.74
CA LEU A 158 -2.52 18.92 13.12
C LEU A 158 -2.45 20.44 13.30
N GLU A 159 -1.81 21.14 12.35
CA GLU A 159 -1.63 22.60 12.42
C GLU A 159 -2.92 23.37 12.17
N HIS A 160 -3.74 22.92 11.21
CA HIS A 160 -4.93 23.66 10.77
C HIS A 160 -6.26 23.07 11.29
N GLY A 161 -6.24 21.94 11.98
CA GLY A 161 -7.43 21.28 12.51
C GLY A 161 -8.30 20.57 11.47
N ASN A 162 -7.86 20.53 10.21
CA ASN A 162 -8.55 19.82 9.12
C ASN A 162 -8.27 18.32 9.22
N ALA A 163 -9.24 17.53 9.68
CA ALA A 163 -9.03 16.10 9.85
C ALA A 163 -8.67 15.41 8.52
N THR A 164 -7.70 14.50 8.55
CA THR A 164 -7.34 13.64 7.42
C THR A 164 -7.51 12.16 7.79
N VAL A 165 -7.62 11.27 6.81
CA VAL A 165 -7.72 9.82 7.07
C VAL A 165 -6.50 9.12 6.49
N ILE A 166 -5.83 8.32 7.31
CA ILE A 166 -4.61 7.60 6.94
C ILE A 166 -4.74 6.12 7.24
N ASN A 167 -3.94 5.29 6.56
CA ASN A 167 -3.67 3.92 6.96
C ASN A 167 -2.34 3.92 7.72
N GLY A 168 -2.43 3.98 9.06
CA GLY A 168 -1.28 4.15 9.93
C GLY A 168 -0.94 2.87 10.68
N ASN A 169 0.36 2.67 10.93
CA ASN A 169 0.88 1.60 11.76
C ASN A 169 0.82 2.00 13.23
N VAL A 170 0.00 1.29 14.02
CA VAL A 170 -0.19 1.54 15.46
C VAL A 170 -0.07 0.26 16.30
N ALA A 171 0.02 0.43 17.62
CA ALA A 171 0.11 -0.69 18.56
C ALA A 171 -1.21 -1.48 18.53
N ASN A 172 -1.12 -2.82 18.55
CA ASN A 172 -2.32 -3.63 18.66
C ASN A 172 -2.86 -3.57 20.08
N GLN A 173 -3.98 -2.87 20.27
CA GLN A 173 -4.71 -2.84 21.55
C GLN A 173 -5.96 -3.75 21.53
N GLY A 174 -5.88 -4.85 20.76
CA GLY A 174 -6.98 -5.80 20.57
C GLY A 174 -7.88 -5.46 19.38
N VAL A 175 -7.43 -4.58 18.47
CA VAL A 175 -8.16 -4.20 17.25
C VAL A 175 -8.21 -5.38 16.28
N ILE A 176 -7.09 -6.11 16.15
CA ILE A 176 -7.07 -7.43 15.52
C ILE A 176 -6.96 -8.46 16.64
N SER A 177 -8.08 -9.13 16.92
CA SER A 177 -8.28 -9.96 18.11
C SER A 177 -7.43 -11.23 18.13
N ASN A 178 -7.05 -11.75 16.97
CA ASN A 178 -6.21 -12.93 16.81
C ASN A 178 -4.71 -12.61 16.70
N LEU A 179 -4.31 -11.34 16.86
CA LEU A 179 -2.91 -10.95 17.01
C LEU A 179 -2.61 -10.58 18.47
N PRO A 180 -1.37 -10.79 18.95
CA PRO A 180 -0.98 -10.38 20.29
C PRO A 180 -1.20 -8.88 20.53
N ARG A 181 -1.50 -8.50 21.78
CA ARG A 181 -1.45 -7.08 22.19
C ARG A 181 0.02 -6.66 22.31
N ILE A 182 0.49 -5.79 21.41
CA ILE A 182 1.91 -5.42 21.31
C ILE A 182 2.11 -3.94 20.98
N SER A 183 3.17 -3.36 21.55
CA SER A 183 3.66 -2.01 21.22
C SER A 183 4.32 -2.00 19.84
N VAL A 184 4.15 -0.90 19.09
CA VAL A 184 4.83 -0.62 17.81
C VAL A 184 6.35 -0.80 17.90
N SER A 185 6.94 -0.55 19.07
CA SER A 185 8.39 -0.63 19.28
C SER A 185 8.97 -2.06 19.38
N LYS A 186 8.14 -3.11 19.47
CA LYS A 186 8.60 -4.48 19.75
C LYS A 186 8.22 -5.54 18.72
N SER A 187 7.36 -5.23 17.75
CA SER A 187 6.93 -6.16 16.69
C SER A 187 5.97 -5.45 15.72
N PRO A 188 5.57 -6.08 14.59
CA PRO A 188 4.90 -5.36 13.53
C PRO A 188 3.64 -4.65 14.02
N ALA A 189 3.59 -3.37 13.72
CA ALA A 189 2.43 -2.53 13.96
C ALA A 189 1.28 -2.92 13.03
N ILE A 190 0.05 -2.64 13.48
CA ILE A 190 -1.13 -2.91 12.68
C ILE A 190 -1.44 -1.70 11.82
N SER A 191 -1.61 -1.92 10.51
CA SER A 191 -2.15 -0.94 9.59
C SER A 191 -3.66 -0.86 9.79
N ILE A 192 -4.15 0.27 10.31
CA ILE A 192 -5.59 0.56 10.38
C ILE A 192 -5.90 1.91 9.74
N ARG A 193 -7.08 1.97 9.11
CA ARG A 193 -7.66 3.24 8.66
C ARG A 193 -8.12 4.04 9.87
N THR A 194 -7.54 5.21 10.10
CA THR A 194 -7.90 6.08 11.24
C THR A 194 -7.88 7.54 10.81
N ALA A 195 -8.86 8.31 11.30
CA ALA A 195 -8.85 9.76 11.15
C ALA A 195 -7.73 10.35 12.03
N PHE A 196 -7.01 11.34 11.56
CA PHE A 196 -6.03 12.08 12.34
C PHE A 196 -6.52 13.51 12.50
N ASN A 197 -6.68 13.94 13.74
CA ASN A 197 -6.96 15.33 14.10
C ASN A 197 -6.29 15.67 15.44
N ARG A 198 -6.23 16.97 15.74
CA ARG A 198 -5.59 17.48 16.96
C ARG A 198 -6.17 16.87 18.26
N CYS A 199 -7.49 16.72 18.35
CA CYS A 199 -8.14 16.15 19.54
C CYS A 199 -7.81 14.67 19.79
N MET A 200 -7.63 13.86 18.74
CA MET A 200 -7.27 12.45 18.87
C MET A 200 -5.81 12.24 19.28
N TRP A 201 -4.91 13.16 18.88
CA TRP A 201 -3.52 13.13 19.33
C TRP A 201 -3.41 13.33 20.84
N GLU A 202 -4.14 14.32 21.37
CA GLU A 202 -4.11 14.68 22.80
C GLU A 202 -4.76 13.60 23.69
N HIS A 203 -5.76 12.85 23.20
CA HIS A 203 -6.48 11.86 24.01
C HIS A 203 -6.05 10.39 23.87
N CYS A 204 -5.51 9.95 22.73
CA CYS A 204 -5.28 8.52 22.46
C CYS A 204 -3.81 8.09 22.38
N LEU A 205 -2.85 9.01 22.27
CA LEU A 205 -1.44 8.67 22.03
C LEU A 205 -0.44 9.25 23.04
N LEU A 206 -0.91 10.07 23.99
CA LEU A 206 -0.10 10.65 25.07
C LEU A 206 -0.40 10.06 26.46
N ASN A 207 -1.34 9.12 26.56
CA ASN A 207 -1.61 8.29 27.74
C ASN A 207 -1.32 6.83 27.44
#